data_AF-A0A7X1YBI0-F1
#
_entry.id   AF-A0A7X1YBI0-F1
#
_cell.length_a   1.000
_cell.length_b   1.000
_cell.length_c   1.000
_cell.angle_alpha   90.00
_cell.angle_beta   90.00
_cell.angle_gamma   90.00
#
_symmetry.space_group_name_H-M   'P 1'
#
loop_
_entity.id
_entity.type
_entity.pdbx_description
1 polymer ?
#
loop_
_entity_poly.entity_id
_entity_poly.type
_entity_poly.pdbx_seq_one_letter_code
_entity_poly.pdbx_strand_id
1 'polypeptide(L)' 'MEHFNVEAVVARLKALSKERRKPRTYAQRRSVLDEHKYELLTLDHAGCNGTQLQIWLAEKGVTVERSTVNRWLHRNRQNG' A
#
# COMPACT_ATOMS: atom_id res chain seq x y z
N MET A 1 40.24 -8.26 -15.83
CA MET A 1 39.12 -7.83 -14.95
C MET A 1 38.16 -7.05 -15.81
N GLU A 2 36.94 -7.56 -16.00
CA GLU A 2 35.87 -6.78 -16.61
C GLU A 2 35.57 -5.57 -15.71
N HIS A 3 35.67 -4.36 -16.27
CA HIS A 3 35.27 -3.15 -15.56
C HIS A 3 33.74 -3.13 -15.44
N PHE A 4 33.23 -3.18 -14.22
CA PHE A 4 31.80 -3.04 -13.94
C PHE A 4 31.34 -1.63 -14.35
N ASN A 5 30.61 -1.55 -15.46
CA ASN A 5 30.07 -0.28 -15.95
C ASN A 5 28.79 0.08 -15.17
N VAL A 6 28.96 0.88 -14.13
CA VAL A 6 27.90 1.37 -13.25
C VAL A 6 26.80 2.10 -14.04
N GLU A 7 27.18 2.92 -15.02
CA GLU A 7 26.24 3.74 -15.79
C GLU A 7 25.31 2.88 -16.65
N ALA A 8 25.85 1.86 -17.31
CA ALA A 8 25.07 0.91 -18.09
C ALA A 8 24.06 0.14 -17.21
N VAL A 9 24.48 -0.28 -16.01
CA VAL A 9 23.60 -0.97 -15.05
C VAL A 9 22.50 -0.03 -14.55
N VAL A 10 22.84 1.21 -14.21
CA VAL A 10 21.86 2.22 -13.76
C VAL A 10 20.84 2.54 -14.86
N ALA A 11 21.28 2.72 -16.10
CA ALA A 11 20.39 2.98 -17.24
C ALA A 11 19.41 1.81 -17.45
N ARG A 12 19.92 0.57 -17.42
CA ARG A 12 19.09 -0.64 -17.51
C ARG A 12 18.06 -0.71 -16.38
N LEU A 13 18.47 -0.49 -15.13
CA LEU A 13 17.56 -0.54 -13.98
C LEU A 13 16.49 0.56 -14.02
N LYS A 14 16.83 1.76 -14.49
CA LYS A 14 15.86 2.85 -14.70
C LYS A 14 14.84 2.50 -15.78
N ALA A 15 15.28 1.92 -16.91
CA ALA A 15 14.40 1.49 -17.98
C ALA A 15 13.43 0.40 -17.51
N LEU A 16 13.93 -0.65 -16.83
CA LEU A 16 13.11 -1.70 -16.23
C LEU A 16 12.11 -1.16 -15.20
N SER A 17 12.54 -0.22 -14.36
CA SER A 17 11.67 0.42 -13.37
C SER A 17 10.59 1.29 -14.00
N LYS A 18 10.84 1.88 -15.17
CA LYS A 18 9.85 2.68 -15.92
C LYS A 18 8.81 1.75 -16.55
N GLU A 19 9.23 0.63 -17.11
CA GLU A 19 8.33 -0.36 -17.71
C GLU A 19 7.43 -1.04 -16.68
N ARG A 20 7.96 -1.32 -15.47
CA ARG A 20 7.17 -1.85 -14.35
C ARG A 20 6.17 -0.85 -13.77
N ARG A 21 6.39 0.45 -13.98
CA ARG A 21 5.50 1.54 -13.52
C ARG A 21 4.33 1.83 -14.46
N LYS A 22 4.00 0.93 -15.41
CA LYS A 22 2.79 1.04 -16.23
C LYS A 22 1.57 1.34 -15.32
N PRO A 23 0.71 2.31 -15.67
CA PRO A 23 -0.39 2.72 -14.81
C PRO A 23 -1.27 1.51 -14.48
N ARG A 24 -1.31 1.14 -13.20
CA ARG A 24 -2.18 0.06 -12.73
C ARG A 24 -3.63 0.45 -12.97
N THR A 25 -4.47 -0.46 -13.45
CA THR A 25 -5.92 -0.20 -13.55
C THR A 25 -6.51 0.02 -12.15
N TYR A 26 -7.69 0.63 -12.07
CA TYR A 26 -8.38 0.82 -10.78
C TYR A 26 -8.57 -0.50 -10.02
N ALA A 27 -8.95 -1.57 -10.74
CA ALA A 27 -9.05 -2.92 -10.19
C ALA A 27 -7.72 -3.44 -9.59
N GLN A 28 -6.57 -3.09 -10.20
CA GLN A 28 -5.23 -3.46 -9.70
C GLN A 28 -4.73 -2.58 -8.54
N ARG A 29 -5.43 -1.49 -8.23
CA ARG A 29 -5.14 -0.57 -7.11
C ARG A 29 -6.09 -0.77 -5.93
N ARG A 30 -7.21 -1.46 -6.13
CA ARG A 30 -8.18 -1.77 -5.08
C ARG A 30 -7.49 -2.57 -3.98
N SER A 31 -7.49 -2.02 -2.78
CA SER A 31 -7.04 -2.71 -1.59
C SER A 31 -8.18 -3.59 -1.07
N VAL A 32 -7.86 -4.73 -0.48
CA VAL A 32 -8.84 -5.51 0.30
C VAL A 32 -9.46 -4.66 1.42
N LEU A 33 -8.73 -3.67 1.93
CA LEU A 33 -9.20 -2.72 2.93
C LEU A 33 -10.29 -1.77 2.40
N ASP A 34 -10.41 -1.61 1.08
CA ASP A 34 -11.46 -0.77 0.49
C ASP A 34 -12.86 -1.36 0.71
N GLU A 35 -12.96 -2.68 0.96
CA GLU A 35 -14.22 -3.35 1.32
C GLU A 35 -14.71 -2.97 2.72
N HIS A 36 -13.80 -2.56 3.60
CA HIS A 36 -14.07 -2.10 4.97
C HIS A 36 -13.81 -0.61 5.13
N LYS A 37 -13.89 0.16 4.04
CA LYS A 37 -13.48 1.58 4.04
C LYS A 37 -14.24 2.39 5.08
N TYR A 38 -15.56 2.21 5.12
CA TYR A 38 -16.44 2.96 6.01
C TYR A 38 -16.08 2.67 7.47
N GLU A 39 -16.04 1.40 7.86
CA GLU A 39 -15.76 0.95 9.21
C GLU A 39 -14.36 1.36 9.68
N LEU A 40 -13.34 1.19 8.83
CA LEU A 40 -11.97 1.58 9.15
C LEU A 40 -11.85 3.08 9.40
N LEU A 41 -12.51 3.93 8.59
CA LEU A 41 -12.51 5.37 8.82
C LEU A 41 -13.30 5.75 10.07
N THR A 42 -14.45 5.13 10.31
CA THR A 42 -15.22 5.38 11.55
C THR A 42 -14.43 5.03 12.81
N LEU A 43 -13.74 3.88 12.81
CA LEU A 43 -12.89 3.47 13.93
C LEU A 43 -11.67 4.39 14.09
N ASP A 44 -11.06 4.82 12.99
CA ASP A 44 -9.96 5.80 12.99
C ASP A 44 -10.40 7.15 13.58
N HIS A 45 -11.58 7.65 13.17
CA HIS A 45 -12.18 8.87 13.73
C HIS A 45 -12.56 8.72 15.21
N ALA A 46 -12.90 7.51 15.66
CA ALA A 46 -13.11 7.21 17.07
C ALA A 46 -11.80 7.11 17.88
N GLY A 47 -10.63 7.26 17.24
CA GLY A 47 -9.32 7.26 17.89
C GLY A 47 -8.63 5.90 17.93
N CYS A 48 -9.13 4.89 17.19
CA CYS A 48 -8.42 3.61 17.09
C CYS A 48 -7.09 3.78 16.34
N ASN A 49 -6.03 3.15 16.86
CA ASN A 49 -4.73 3.14 16.22
C ASN A 49 -4.58 1.97 15.23
N GLY A 50 -3.54 2.00 14.39
CA GLY A 50 -3.32 0.99 13.35
C GLY A 50 -3.19 -0.45 13.86
N THR A 51 -2.76 -0.68 15.11
CA THR A 51 -2.72 -2.03 15.71
C THR A 51 -4.13 -2.51 16.05
N GLN A 52 -4.98 -1.64 16.61
CA GLN A 52 -6.37 -1.98 16.92
C GLN A 52 -7.17 -2.26 15.65
N LEU A 53 -6.95 -1.46 14.60
CA LEU A 53 -7.56 -1.70 13.29
C LEU A 53 -7.07 -3.01 12.65
N GLN A 54 -5.79 -3.35 12.82
CA GLN A 54 -5.25 -4.65 12.38
C GLN A 54 -5.93 -5.83 13.09
N ILE A 55 -6.14 -5.75 14.40
CA ILE A 55 -6.84 -6.77 15.19
C ILE A 55 -8.29 -6.90 14.70
N TRP A 56 -8.99 -5.78 14.54
CA TRP A 56 -10.36 -5.77 14.03
C TRP A 56 -10.47 -6.38 12.63
N LEU A 57 -9.51 -6.11 11.74
CA LEU A 57 -9.45 -6.73 10.41
C LEU A 57 -9.22 -8.25 10.51
N ALA A 58 -8.38 -8.72 11.43
CA ALA A 58 -8.16 -10.14 11.66
C ALA A 58 -9.43 -10.84 12.14
N GLU A 59 -10.25 -10.20 12.98
CA GLU A 59 -11.58 -10.69 13.38
C GLU A 59 -12.55 -10.82 12.20
N LYS A 60 -12.37 -10.00 11.15
CA LYS A 60 -13.11 -10.08 9.88
C LYS A 60 -12.51 -11.07 8.89
N GLY A 61 -11.45 -11.79 9.25
CA GLY A 61 -10.76 -12.74 8.37
C GLY A 61 -9.76 -12.08 7.41
N VAL A 62 -9.45 -10.79 7.60
CA VAL A 62 -8.51 -10.04 6.78
C VAL A 62 -7.18 -9.89 7.52
N THR A 63 -6.20 -10.73 7.16
CA THR A 63 -4.86 -10.64 7.72
C THR A 63 -3.98 -9.69 6.90
N VAL A 64 -3.64 -8.54 7.47
CA VAL A 64 -2.73 -7.56 6.87
C VAL A 64 -1.69 -7.09 7.88
N GLU A 65 -0.55 -6.63 7.39
CA GLU A 65 0.46 -6.00 8.23
C GLU A 65 0.01 -4.60 8.69
N ARG A 66 0.35 -4.21 9.92
CA ARG A 66 0.10 -2.85 10.43
C ARG A 66 0.58 -1.74 9.49
N SER A 67 1.71 -1.94 8.81
CA SER A 67 2.26 -0.97 7.84
C SER A 67 1.32 -0.76 6.65
N THR A 68 0.61 -1.81 6.24
CA THR A 68 -0.40 -1.77 5.17
C THR A 68 -1.61 -0.97 5.61
N VAL A 69 -2.08 -1.17 6.84
CA VAL A 69 -3.18 -0.39 7.44
C VAL A 69 -2.80 1.10 7.51
N ASN A 70 -1.63 1.43 8.04
CA ASN A 70 -1.17 2.82 8.15
C ASN A 70 -1.03 3.50 6.79
N ARG A 71 -0.46 2.79 5.79
CA ARG A 71 -0.36 3.30 4.41
C ARG A 71 -1.74 3.52 3.81
N TRP A 72 -2.70 2.62 4.09
CA TRP A 72 -4.06 2.75 3.59
C TRP A 72 -4.78 3.94 4.24
N LEU A 73 -4.71 4.10 5.57
CA LEU A 73 -5.28 5.23 6.29
C LEU A 73 -4.72 6.56 5.79
N HIS A 74 -3.40 6.67 5.63
CA HIS A 74 -2.75 7.89 5.15
C HIS A 74 -3.32 8.35 3.79
N ARG A 75 -3.64 7.42 2.89
CA ARG A 75 -4.23 7.74 1.58
C ARG A 75 -5.72 8.06 1.62
N ASN A 76 -6.45 7.54 2.62
CA ASN A 76 -7.91 7.62 2.67
C ASN A 76 -8.43 8.70 3.62
N ARG A 77 -7.66 9.11 4.63
CA ARG A 77 -7.98 10.24 5.52
C ARG A 77 -8.15 11.57 4.80
N GLN A 78 -7.46 11.76 3.67
CA GLN A 78 -7.53 13.00 2.87
C GLN A 78 -8.69 13.02 1.86
N ASN A 79 -9.40 11.88 1.71
CA ASN A 79 -10.46 11.69 0.73
C ASN A 79 -11.80 11.29 1.42
N GLY A 80 -11.96 11.69 2.68
CA GLY A 80 -13.15 11.46 3.51
C GLY A 80 -13.81 12.78 3.87
#